data_AF-A0A950R0T4-F1
#
_entry.id   AF-A0A950R0T4-F1
#
_cell.length_a   1.000
_cell.length_b   1.000
_cell.length_c   1.000
_cell.angle_alpha   90.00
_cell.angle_beta   90.00
_cell.angle_gamma   90.00
#
_symmetry.space_group_name_H-M   'P 1'
#
loop_
_entity.id
_entity.type
_entity.pdbx_description
1 polymer ?
#
loop_
_entity_poly.entity_id
_entity_poly.type
_entity_poly.pdbx_seq_one_letter_code
_entity_poly.pdbx_strand_id
1 'polypeptide(L)'
;IQKRGSTLLVEDPATIWNLGPERYSKLAEKYRELKPEMRNVGVDINVVERYKDVYTTKKQTGVELLELVHQAAVSFGHVALYFENSIEKQDLPLLPAAAAAATVNAHGPDEIDIEAAAPTRVAWQGPVEIDGKPWPVQDARYVLAPAGKHRISTGISAPPVKISDFNGEIRFAVASDKRVDVSYVSHSRAIASLASPVTSVDVDGAPFWKPAAGDSSQVLVLPAGEHIVTFNR
;
A
#
# COMPACT_ATOMS: atom_id res chain seq x y z
N ILE A 1 9.30 19.66 12.31
CA ILE A 1 9.01 18.39 11.61
C ILE A 1 7.59 18.41 11.05
N GLN A 2 6.53 18.47 11.88
CA GLN A 2 5.12 18.52 11.41
C GLN A 2 4.79 19.68 10.45
N LYS A 3 5.30 20.90 10.70
CA LYS A 3 5.05 22.08 9.84
C LYS A 3 5.58 21.95 8.40
N ARG A 4 6.41 20.94 8.11
CA ARG A 4 6.98 20.67 6.77
C ARG A 4 6.50 19.33 6.18
N GLY A 5 5.56 18.63 6.82
CA GLY A 5 5.12 17.30 6.37
C GLY A 5 6.24 16.25 6.38
N SER A 6 7.24 16.39 7.24
CA SER A 6 8.40 15.49 7.28
C SER A 6 8.14 14.27 8.16
N THR A 7 8.62 13.10 7.73
CA THR A 7 8.61 11.86 8.51
C THR A 7 9.88 11.79 9.39
N LEU A 8 9.72 11.49 10.68
CA LEU A 8 10.82 11.14 11.57
C LEU A 8 11.18 9.68 11.36
N LEU A 9 12.40 9.37 10.93
CA LEU A 9 12.89 8.00 10.85
C LEU A 9 13.68 7.66 12.12
N VAL A 10 13.26 6.60 12.81
CA VAL A 10 13.86 6.09 14.03
C VAL A 10 14.81 4.95 13.70
N GLU A 11 16.03 5.01 14.20
CA GLU A 11 17.02 3.93 14.09
C GLU A 11 16.65 2.72 14.96
N ASP A 12 16.91 1.50 14.47
CA ASP A 12 16.78 0.24 15.23
C ASP A 12 18.03 -0.03 16.09
N PRO A 13 17.98 0.24 17.41
CA PRO A 13 19.18 0.22 18.23
C PRO A 13 19.63 -1.21 18.57
N ALA A 14 20.90 -1.50 18.33
CA ALA A 14 21.49 -2.82 18.59
C ALA A 14 21.37 -3.30 20.04
N THR A 15 21.16 -2.39 21.00
CA THR A 15 21.00 -2.70 22.43
C THR A 15 19.71 -3.46 22.75
N ILE A 16 18.71 -3.48 21.87
CA ILE A 16 17.41 -4.15 22.08
C ILE A 16 17.13 -5.26 21.06
N TRP A 17 18.08 -5.63 20.20
CA TRP A 17 17.90 -6.68 19.20
C TRP A 17 17.56 -8.05 19.79
N ASN A 18 17.96 -8.29 21.05
CA ASN A 18 17.63 -9.52 21.77
C ASN A 18 16.13 -9.69 22.06
N LEU A 19 15.33 -8.63 21.92
CA LEU A 19 13.87 -8.68 22.07
C LEU A 19 13.16 -9.17 20.80
N GLY A 20 13.89 -9.44 19.72
CA GLY A 20 13.29 -9.88 18.47
C GLY A 20 12.30 -8.82 17.91
N PRO A 21 11.15 -9.25 17.35
CA PRO A 21 10.11 -8.37 16.80
C PRO A 21 9.44 -7.43 17.81
N GLU A 22 9.31 -7.84 19.06
CA GLU A 22 8.68 -7.04 20.13
C GLU A 22 9.41 -5.74 20.43
N ARG A 23 10.65 -5.59 19.93
CA ARG A 23 11.40 -4.34 20.09
C ARG A 23 10.72 -3.15 19.45
N TYR A 24 9.98 -3.35 18.35
CA TYR A 24 9.34 -2.24 17.64
C TYR A 24 8.12 -1.70 18.37
N SER A 25 7.32 -2.55 19.02
CA SER A 25 6.20 -2.09 19.83
C SER A 25 6.70 -1.28 21.04
N LYS A 26 7.75 -1.75 21.72
CA LYS A 26 8.40 -1.02 22.83
C LYS A 26 9.03 0.29 22.39
N LEU A 27 9.67 0.31 21.21
CA LEU A 27 10.23 1.54 20.65
C LEU A 27 9.11 2.54 20.35
N ALA A 28 8.03 2.09 19.70
CA ALA A 28 6.87 2.93 19.40
C ALA A 28 6.19 3.47 20.67
N GLU A 29 6.16 2.73 21.78
CA GLU A 29 5.69 3.25 23.08
C GLU A 29 6.48 4.49 23.52
N LYS A 30 7.81 4.44 23.41
CA LYS A 30 8.67 5.59 23.74
C LYS A 30 8.45 6.79 22.84
N TYR A 31 8.22 6.57 21.56
CA TYR A 31 7.89 7.68 20.67
C TYR A 31 6.47 8.22 20.91
N ARG A 32 5.50 7.38 21.30
CA ARG A 32 4.16 7.83 21.69
C ARG A 32 4.18 8.78 22.88
N GLU A 33 5.09 8.59 23.85
CA GLU A 33 5.28 9.49 25.00
C GLU A 33 5.62 10.93 24.56
N LEU A 34 6.27 11.10 23.40
CA LEU A 34 6.63 12.41 22.82
C LEU A 34 5.46 13.09 22.08
N LYS A 35 4.29 12.43 22.03
CA LYS A 35 3.06 12.87 21.33
C LYS A 35 3.24 13.30 19.86
N PRO A 36 4.04 12.58 19.03
CA PRO A 36 4.05 12.83 17.60
C PRO A 36 2.75 12.30 16.96
N GLU A 37 2.48 12.75 15.74
CA GLU A 37 1.55 12.02 14.87
C GLU A 37 2.27 10.75 14.41
N MET A 38 1.91 9.58 14.96
CA MET A 38 2.62 8.32 14.69
C MET A 38 2.63 7.92 13.21
N ARG A 39 1.65 8.38 12.41
CA ARG A 39 1.67 8.25 10.94
C ARG A 39 2.92 8.86 10.29
N ASN A 40 3.52 9.86 10.92
CA ASN A 40 4.73 10.55 10.46
C ASN A 40 5.99 10.07 11.19
N VAL A 41 5.94 8.93 11.87
CA VAL A 41 7.10 8.29 12.49
C VAL A 41 7.32 6.95 11.79
N GLY A 42 8.49 6.78 11.20
CA GLY A 42 8.94 5.53 10.62
C GLY A 42 10.04 4.90 11.46
N VAL A 43 10.33 3.64 11.17
CA VAL A 43 11.46 2.91 11.75
C VAL A 43 12.32 2.30 10.65
N ASP A 44 13.62 2.41 10.82
CA ASP A 44 14.66 1.68 10.09
C ASP A 44 14.75 0.25 10.65
N ILE A 45 14.74 -0.77 9.80
CA ILE A 45 15.08 -2.14 10.20
C ILE A 45 16.48 -2.47 9.68
N ASN A 46 17.37 -2.75 10.63
CA ASN A 46 18.70 -3.25 10.36
C ASN A 46 18.66 -4.74 9.98
N VAL A 47 18.90 -5.03 8.69
CA VAL A 47 19.11 -6.37 8.13
C VAL A 47 20.60 -6.51 7.82
N VAL A 48 21.37 -7.05 8.77
CA VAL A 48 22.84 -7.07 8.71
C VAL A 48 23.41 -8.35 9.32
N GLU A 49 24.64 -8.70 8.96
CA GLU A 49 25.34 -9.78 9.64
C GLU A 49 25.63 -9.41 11.10
N ARG A 50 25.24 -10.31 12.00
CA ARG A 50 25.39 -10.11 13.44
C ARG A 50 26.71 -10.69 13.92
N TYR A 51 27.44 -9.87 14.67
CA TYR A 51 28.77 -10.24 15.18
C TYR A 51 28.74 -11.33 16.26
N LYS A 52 27.60 -11.53 16.94
CA LYS A 52 27.44 -12.53 18.01
C LYS A 52 26.59 -13.69 17.52
N ASP A 53 27.01 -14.92 17.81
CA ASP A 53 26.26 -16.15 17.47
C ASP A 53 25.21 -16.51 18.53
N VAL A 54 24.54 -15.49 19.09
CA VAL A 54 23.51 -15.63 20.13
C VAL A 54 22.09 -15.42 19.60
N TYR A 55 21.96 -15.16 18.30
CA TYR A 55 20.69 -14.90 17.63
C TYR A 55 20.31 -16.07 16.72
N THR A 56 19.01 -16.24 16.46
CA THR A 56 18.47 -17.36 15.67
C THR A 56 19.08 -17.43 14.27
N THR A 57 19.17 -16.30 13.57
CA THR A 57 19.85 -16.20 12.28
C THR A 57 21.07 -15.29 12.36
N LYS A 58 22.11 -15.61 11.58
CA LYS A 58 23.32 -14.79 11.44
C LYS A 58 23.02 -13.44 10.81
N LYS A 59 22.06 -13.39 9.90
CA LYS A 59 21.46 -12.20 9.28
C LYS A 59 19.96 -12.46 9.20
N GLN A 60 19.15 -11.45 9.55
CA GLN A 60 17.70 -11.50 9.55
C GLN A 60 17.19 -12.02 8.19
N THR A 61 16.52 -13.16 8.19
CA THR A 61 15.95 -13.78 6.98
C THR A 61 14.76 -14.67 7.35
N GLY A 62 13.94 -15.03 6.37
CA GLY A 62 12.77 -15.87 6.54
C GLY A 62 11.80 -15.30 7.56
N VAL A 63 11.17 -16.19 8.35
CA VAL A 63 10.15 -15.81 9.35
C VAL A 63 10.68 -14.75 10.33
N GLU A 64 11.97 -14.78 10.68
CA GLU A 64 12.53 -13.74 11.54
C GLU A 64 12.40 -12.35 10.92
N LEU A 65 12.81 -12.17 9.66
CA LEU A 65 12.68 -10.88 8.96
C LEU A 65 11.21 -10.49 8.78
N LEU A 66 10.35 -11.44 8.41
CA LEU A 66 8.93 -11.16 8.17
C LEU A 66 8.22 -10.70 9.45
N GLU A 67 8.49 -11.33 10.59
CA GLU A 67 7.94 -10.89 11.88
C GLU A 67 8.48 -9.52 12.31
N LEU A 68 9.76 -9.23 12.06
CA LEU A 68 10.32 -7.89 12.30
C LEU A 68 9.57 -6.82 11.48
N VAL A 69 9.34 -7.08 10.20
CA VAL A 69 8.62 -6.18 9.30
C VAL A 69 7.17 -6.01 9.74
N HIS A 70 6.49 -7.12 10.09
CA HIS A 70 5.12 -7.08 10.57
C HIS A 70 4.99 -6.24 11.83
N GLN A 71 5.80 -6.54 12.86
CA GLN A 71 5.77 -5.79 14.13
C GLN A 71 6.13 -4.32 13.96
N ALA A 72 7.06 -3.99 13.06
CA ALA A 72 7.36 -2.60 12.71
C ALA A 72 6.16 -1.91 12.03
N ALA A 73 5.53 -2.57 11.06
CA ALA A 73 4.42 -2.02 10.27
C ALA A 73 3.16 -1.77 11.12
N VAL A 74 2.88 -2.61 12.11
CA VAL A 74 1.77 -2.36 13.06
C VAL A 74 2.10 -1.28 14.11
N SER A 75 3.38 -0.95 14.29
CA SER A 75 3.85 -0.02 15.34
C SER A 75 4.16 1.39 14.83
N PHE A 76 4.51 1.54 13.56
CA PHE A 76 4.98 2.78 12.93
C PHE A 76 4.22 3.06 11.62
N GLY A 77 4.14 4.34 11.22
CA GLY A 77 3.50 4.73 9.97
C GLY A 77 4.30 4.35 8.71
N HIS A 78 5.61 4.14 8.87
CA HIS A 78 6.50 3.76 7.78
C HIS A 78 7.55 2.75 8.26
N VAL A 79 7.90 1.80 7.39
CA VAL A 79 9.00 0.86 7.62
C VAL A 79 10.02 1.06 6.52
N ALA A 80 11.24 1.39 6.90
CA ALA A 80 12.40 1.42 6.02
C ALA A 80 13.24 0.18 6.27
N LEU A 81 13.84 -0.35 5.20
CA LEU A 81 14.80 -1.45 5.29
C LEU A 81 16.17 -0.89 4.95
N TYR A 82 17.17 -1.26 5.75
CA TYR A 82 18.53 -0.72 5.68
C TYR A 82 19.09 -0.63 4.24
N PHE A 83 19.10 -1.74 3.50
CA PHE A 83 19.58 -1.76 2.12
C PHE A 83 18.97 -2.93 1.33
N GLU A 84 18.64 -2.71 0.04
CA GLU A 84 18.02 -3.75 -0.78
C GLU A 84 18.89 -5.01 -0.91
N ASN A 85 20.21 -4.84 -1.09
CA ASN A 85 21.14 -5.96 -1.24
C ASN A 85 21.39 -6.74 0.08
N SER A 86 20.92 -6.24 1.23
CA SER A 86 21.06 -7.00 2.48
C SER A 86 19.96 -8.04 2.67
N ILE A 87 18.84 -7.91 1.95
CA ILE A 87 17.68 -8.79 2.02
C ILE A 87 17.95 -10.04 1.16
N GLU A 88 17.62 -11.22 1.70
CA GLU A 88 17.70 -12.46 0.91
C GLU A 88 16.66 -12.45 -0.22
N LYS A 89 17.05 -12.93 -1.41
CA LYS A 89 16.19 -12.87 -2.61
C LYS A 89 14.85 -13.58 -2.41
N GLN A 90 14.81 -14.65 -1.61
CA GLN A 90 13.56 -15.35 -1.32
C GLN A 90 12.59 -14.57 -0.42
N ASP A 91 13.10 -13.63 0.38
CA ASP A 91 12.29 -12.90 1.35
C ASP A 91 11.64 -11.66 0.72
N LEU A 92 12.32 -11.03 -0.25
CA LEU A 92 11.87 -9.82 -0.94
C LEU A 92 10.39 -9.84 -1.39
N PRO A 93 9.88 -10.89 -2.10
CA PRO A 93 8.48 -10.92 -2.53
C PRO A 93 7.47 -11.05 -1.38
N LEU A 94 7.91 -11.45 -0.19
CA LEU A 94 7.05 -11.67 0.99
C LEU A 94 6.93 -10.43 1.88
N LEU A 95 7.83 -9.44 1.73
CA LEU A 95 7.83 -8.23 2.55
C LEU A 95 6.52 -7.43 2.49
N PRO A 96 5.87 -7.23 1.33
CA PRO A 96 4.59 -6.52 1.29
C PRO A 96 3.48 -7.25 2.06
N ALA A 97 3.47 -8.59 2.01
CA ALA A 97 2.51 -9.39 2.76
C ALA A 97 2.81 -9.33 4.27
N ALA A 98 4.08 -9.38 4.67
CA ALA A 98 4.48 -9.24 6.07
C ALA A 98 4.13 -7.86 6.64
N ALA A 99 4.27 -6.80 5.84
CA ALA A 99 3.92 -5.43 6.23
C ALA A 99 2.40 -5.18 6.27
N ALA A 100 1.56 -6.09 5.78
CA ALA A 100 0.12 -5.92 5.82
C ALA A 100 -0.39 -5.97 7.27
N ALA A 101 -1.07 -4.89 7.68
CA ALA A 101 -1.68 -4.75 9.00
C ALA A 101 -3.22 -4.83 8.94
N ALA A 102 -3.77 -5.37 7.86
CA ALA A 102 -5.21 -5.46 7.65
C ALA A 102 -5.83 -6.60 8.48
N THR A 103 -7.00 -6.35 9.05
CA THR A 103 -7.86 -7.38 9.61
C THR A 103 -8.80 -7.87 8.52
N VAL A 104 -8.98 -9.20 8.42
CA VAL A 104 -9.84 -9.83 7.41
C VAL A 104 -10.79 -10.80 8.10
N ASN A 105 -12.09 -10.63 7.85
CA ASN A 105 -13.13 -11.56 8.27
C ASN A 105 -13.80 -12.14 7.02
N ALA A 106 -13.54 -13.40 6.72
CA ALA A 106 -14.13 -14.07 5.56
C ALA A 106 -15.51 -14.65 5.91
N HIS A 107 -16.52 -14.35 5.08
CA HIS A 107 -17.88 -14.90 5.20
C HIS A 107 -18.12 -16.06 4.21
N GLY A 108 -17.19 -16.29 3.30
CA GLY A 108 -17.22 -17.34 2.29
C GLY A 108 -16.18 -17.05 1.18
N PRO A 109 -16.23 -17.78 0.05
CA PRO A 109 -15.34 -17.52 -1.09
C PRO A 109 -15.69 -16.22 -1.84
N ASP A 110 -16.94 -15.74 -1.72
CA ASP A 110 -17.48 -14.62 -2.49
C ASP A 110 -17.65 -13.32 -1.69
N GLU A 111 -17.32 -13.32 -0.39
CA GLU A 111 -17.48 -12.16 0.47
C GLU A 111 -16.46 -12.15 1.62
N ILE A 112 -15.78 -11.01 1.79
CA ILE A 112 -14.91 -10.74 2.94
C ILE A 112 -15.15 -9.31 3.44
N ASP A 113 -15.10 -9.12 4.76
CA ASP A 113 -14.97 -7.81 5.38
C ASP A 113 -13.49 -7.54 5.70
N ILE A 114 -12.99 -6.36 5.35
CA ILE A 114 -11.62 -5.94 5.62
C ILE A 114 -11.59 -4.64 6.44
N GLU A 115 -10.59 -4.50 7.30
CA GLU A 115 -10.26 -3.25 8.00
C GLU A 115 -8.76 -2.99 7.90
N ALA A 116 -8.36 -1.88 7.29
CA ALA A 116 -6.96 -1.52 7.14
C ALA A 116 -6.73 -0.02 7.35
N ALA A 117 -5.62 0.35 8.00
CA ALA A 117 -5.27 1.76 8.20
C ALA A 117 -4.69 2.44 6.94
N ALA A 118 -4.34 1.65 5.92
CA ALA A 118 -3.75 2.09 4.66
C ALA A 118 -4.33 1.26 3.50
N PRO A 119 -4.24 1.76 2.24
CA PRO A 119 -4.63 0.98 1.08
C PRO A 119 -3.97 -0.38 1.06
N THR A 120 -4.74 -1.43 0.82
CA THR A 120 -4.28 -2.81 0.95
C THR A 120 -4.67 -3.62 -0.29
N ARG A 121 -3.73 -4.42 -0.79
CA ARG A 121 -4.00 -5.41 -1.84
C ARG A 121 -4.62 -6.65 -1.22
N VAL A 122 -5.79 -7.03 -1.71
CA VAL A 122 -6.50 -8.23 -1.30
C VAL A 122 -6.50 -9.20 -2.47
N ALA A 123 -6.09 -10.45 -2.23
CA ALA A 123 -6.14 -11.49 -3.24
C ALA A 123 -7.60 -11.70 -3.70
N TRP A 124 -7.87 -11.43 -4.97
CA TRP A 124 -9.20 -11.51 -5.54
C TRP A 124 -9.11 -11.78 -7.04
N GLN A 125 -10.01 -12.60 -7.57
CA GLN A 125 -10.07 -12.91 -9.00
C GLN A 125 -11.49 -12.72 -9.52
N GLY A 126 -11.60 -12.20 -10.75
CA GLY A 126 -12.88 -11.92 -11.38
C GLY A 126 -13.44 -10.54 -11.00
N PRO A 127 -14.66 -10.21 -11.45
CA PRO A 127 -15.28 -8.94 -11.12
C PRO A 127 -15.46 -8.80 -9.60
N VAL A 128 -15.34 -7.57 -9.11
CA VAL A 128 -15.32 -7.28 -7.68
C VAL A 128 -16.13 -6.01 -7.40
N GLU A 129 -16.85 -6.06 -6.30
CA GLU A 129 -17.53 -4.92 -5.72
C GLU A 129 -16.89 -4.56 -4.38
N ILE A 130 -16.76 -3.26 -4.13
CA ILE A 130 -16.43 -2.73 -2.81
C ILE A 130 -17.64 -1.95 -2.33
N ASP A 131 -18.16 -2.34 -1.16
CA ASP A 131 -19.36 -1.77 -0.55
C ASP A 131 -20.57 -1.74 -1.51
N GLY A 132 -20.74 -2.81 -2.29
CA GLY A 132 -21.83 -3.00 -3.25
C GLY A 132 -21.70 -2.19 -4.55
N LYS A 133 -20.51 -1.65 -4.86
CA LYS A 133 -20.24 -0.89 -6.09
C LYS A 133 -19.14 -1.56 -6.92
N PRO A 134 -19.30 -1.68 -8.26
CA PRO A 134 -18.25 -2.20 -9.13
C PRO A 134 -16.95 -1.44 -8.96
N TRP A 135 -15.87 -2.15 -8.67
CA TRP A 135 -14.60 -1.52 -8.32
C TRP A 135 -13.56 -1.60 -9.47
N PRO A 136 -13.00 -0.46 -9.91
CA PRO A 136 -12.15 -0.41 -11.09
C PRO A 136 -10.66 -0.65 -10.82
N VAL A 137 -10.23 -0.64 -9.55
CA VAL A 137 -8.81 -0.74 -9.20
C VAL A 137 -8.46 -2.17 -8.79
N GLN A 138 -8.06 -2.96 -9.78
CA GLN A 138 -7.75 -4.38 -9.65
C GLN A 138 -6.86 -4.85 -10.82
N ASP A 139 -6.03 -5.85 -10.56
CA ASP A 139 -5.35 -6.64 -11.59
C ASP A 139 -5.98 -8.05 -11.69
N ALA A 140 -5.26 -9.00 -12.30
CA ALA A 140 -5.74 -10.38 -12.44
C ALA A 140 -5.68 -11.21 -11.14
N ARG A 141 -5.06 -10.69 -10.07
CA ARG A 141 -4.73 -11.41 -8.84
C ARG A 141 -5.20 -10.72 -7.58
N TYR A 142 -5.27 -9.38 -7.58
CA TYR A 142 -5.68 -8.60 -6.43
C TYR A 142 -6.58 -7.43 -6.78
N VAL A 143 -7.39 -7.06 -5.81
CA VAL A 143 -8.07 -5.76 -5.74
C VAL A 143 -7.29 -4.84 -4.83
N LEU A 144 -7.15 -3.56 -5.21
CA LEU A 144 -6.60 -2.54 -4.32
C LEU A 144 -7.76 -1.87 -3.57
N ALA A 145 -7.89 -2.20 -2.30
CA ALA A 145 -8.91 -1.63 -1.43
C ALA A 145 -8.43 -0.32 -0.79
N PRO A 146 -9.32 0.68 -0.63
CA PRO A 146 -9.03 1.87 0.17
C PRO A 146 -8.69 1.55 1.62
N ALA A 147 -8.08 2.51 2.32
CA ALA A 147 -7.98 2.48 3.77
C ALA A 147 -9.37 2.63 4.40
N GLY A 148 -9.63 1.90 5.48
CA GLY A 148 -10.88 1.92 6.20
C GLY A 148 -11.51 0.54 6.35
N LYS A 149 -12.80 0.52 6.66
CA LYS A 149 -13.64 -0.67 6.75
C LYS A 149 -14.40 -0.83 5.46
N HIS A 150 -14.21 -1.95 4.79
CA HIS A 150 -14.84 -2.22 3.51
C HIS A 150 -15.31 -3.67 3.42
N ARG A 151 -16.40 -3.86 2.69
CA ARG A 151 -16.84 -5.16 2.25
C ARG A 151 -16.41 -5.39 0.81
N ILE A 152 -15.73 -6.50 0.57
CA ILE A 152 -15.36 -6.95 -0.78
C ILE A 152 -16.23 -8.15 -1.12
N SER A 153 -16.89 -8.10 -2.26
CA SER A 153 -17.75 -9.19 -2.74
C SER A 153 -17.58 -9.44 -4.24
N THR A 154 -18.00 -10.63 -4.68
CA THR A 154 -17.99 -10.98 -6.11
C THR A 154 -18.94 -10.05 -6.86
N GLY A 155 -18.42 -9.40 -7.90
CA GLY A 155 -19.21 -8.52 -8.77
C GLY A 155 -19.84 -9.27 -9.94
N ILE A 156 -20.88 -8.68 -10.53
CA ILE A 156 -21.54 -9.25 -11.73
C ILE A 156 -20.92 -8.72 -13.03
N SER A 157 -20.33 -7.52 -13.00
CA SER A 157 -19.77 -6.87 -14.18
C SER A 157 -18.42 -6.23 -13.89
N ALA A 158 -17.55 -6.21 -14.91
CA ALA A 158 -16.27 -5.54 -14.84
C ALA A 158 -16.41 -4.08 -15.31
N PRO A 159 -15.79 -3.10 -14.59
CA PRO A 159 -15.75 -1.72 -15.05
C PRO A 159 -15.12 -1.57 -16.45
N PRO A 160 -15.53 -0.56 -17.23
CA PRO A 160 -15.05 -0.39 -18.60
C PRO A 160 -13.60 0.08 -18.68
N VAL A 161 -13.10 0.70 -17.61
CA VAL A 161 -11.68 1.05 -17.42
C VAL A 161 -11.19 0.31 -16.18
N LYS A 162 -10.07 -0.39 -16.32
CA LYS A 162 -9.40 -1.07 -15.21
C LYS A 162 -8.05 -0.41 -14.91
N ILE A 163 -7.85 -0.08 -13.65
CA ILE A 163 -6.60 0.46 -13.12
C ILE A 163 -5.92 -0.71 -12.40
N SER A 164 -4.84 -1.24 -12.97
CA SER A 164 -4.13 -2.40 -12.41
C SER A 164 -3.32 -2.07 -11.17
N ASP A 165 -2.84 -0.83 -11.05
CA ASP A 165 -2.10 -0.40 -9.89
C ASP A 165 -2.20 1.11 -9.68
N PHE A 166 -2.09 1.54 -8.43
CA PHE A 166 -2.14 2.95 -8.04
C PHE A 166 -1.32 3.18 -6.78
N ASN A 167 -0.38 4.13 -6.79
CA ASN A 167 0.49 4.39 -5.64
C ASN A 167 -0.06 5.43 -4.64
N GLY A 168 -1.14 6.15 -5.00
CA GLY A 168 -1.80 7.10 -4.10
C GLY A 168 -2.83 6.42 -3.20
N GLU A 169 -3.32 7.15 -2.20
CA GLU A 169 -4.42 6.70 -1.35
C GLU A 169 -5.75 7.01 -2.05
N ILE A 170 -6.42 5.98 -2.55
CA ILE A 170 -7.76 6.09 -3.15
C ILE A 170 -8.76 6.31 -2.01
N ARG A 171 -9.55 7.38 -2.09
CA ARG A 171 -10.66 7.67 -1.15
C ARG A 171 -11.94 6.98 -1.58
N PHE A 172 -12.24 7.04 -2.87
CA PHE A 172 -13.35 6.31 -3.49
C PHE A 172 -13.12 6.23 -5.00
N ALA A 173 -13.77 5.27 -5.64
CA ALA A 173 -13.85 5.16 -7.08
C ALA A 173 -15.30 4.91 -7.50
N VAL A 174 -15.71 5.47 -8.64
CA VAL A 174 -17.03 5.28 -9.23
C VAL A 174 -16.85 4.88 -10.68
N ALA A 175 -17.40 3.72 -11.05
CA ALA A 175 -17.46 3.27 -12.43
C ALA A 175 -18.84 3.56 -13.04
N SER A 176 -18.83 3.98 -14.30
CA SER A 176 -20.01 4.08 -15.17
C SER A 176 -19.65 3.49 -16.53
N ASP A 177 -20.61 3.28 -17.43
CA ASP A 177 -20.39 2.60 -18.72
C ASP A 177 -19.28 3.18 -19.61
N LYS A 178 -18.95 4.47 -19.44
CA LYS A 178 -17.98 5.17 -20.31
C LYS A 178 -16.82 5.81 -19.57
N ARG A 179 -16.81 5.82 -18.24
CA ARG A 179 -15.75 6.46 -17.46
C ARG A 179 -15.61 5.87 -16.07
N VAL A 180 -14.42 6.07 -15.51
CA VAL A 180 -14.11 5.80 -14.11
C VAL A 180 -13.60 7.09 -13.46
N ASP A 181 -14.25 7.49 -12.38
CA ASP A 181 -13.82 8.61 -11.54
C ASP A 181 -13.11 8.05 -10.29
N VAL A 182 -11.91 8.52 -9.99
CA VAL A 182 -11.13 8.13 -8.81
C VAL A 182 -10.75 9.38 -8.03
N SER A 183 -11.19 9.47 -6.77
CA SER A 183 -10.70 10.47 -5.83
C SER A 183 -9.50 9.90 -5.09
N TYR A 184 -8.41 10.65 -5.03
CA TYR A 184 -7.19 10.24 -4.34
C TYR A 184 -6.53 11.38 -3.58
N VAL A 185 -5.67 10.99 -2.64
CA VAL A 185 -4.64 11.85 -2.07
C VAL A 185 -3.26 11.20 -2.28
N SER A 186 -2.26 12.01 -2.62
CA SER A 186 -0.88 11.53 -2.75
C SER A 186 0.12 12.57 -2.29
N HIS A 187 1.11 12.17 -1.48
CA HIS A 187 2.18 13.06 -1.02
C HIS A 187 3.25 13.32 -2.10
N SER A 188 3.28 12.49 -3.14
CA SER A 188 4.15 12.61 -4.31
C SER A 188 3.30 12.50 -5.59
N ARG A 189 3.94 12.55 -6.77
CA ARG A 189 3.22 12.32 -8.03
C ARG A 189 2.53 10.95 -7.97
N ALA A 190 1.22 10.94 -8.18
CA ALA A 190 0.49 9.69 -8.29
C ALA A 190 0.81 8.99 -9.62
N ILE A 191 0.76 7.67 -9.64
CA ILE A 191 1.04 6.82 -10.80
C ILE A 191 -0.13 5.85 -10.90
N ALA A 192 -0.83 5.89 -12.04
CA ALA A 192 -1.88 4.95 -12.37
C ALA A 192 -1.40 4.02 -13.49
N SER A 193 -1.39 2.72 -13.23
CA SER A 193 -1.18 1.68 -14.24
C SER A 193 -2.55 1.23 -14.75
N LEU A 194 -2.72 1.18 -16.07
CA LEU A 194 -3.99 0.87 -16.73
C LEU A 194 -3.92 -0.50 -17.38
N ALA A 195 -4.92 -1.34 -17.11
CA ALA A 195 -5.12 -2.62 -17.79
C ALA A 195 -6.08 -2.50 -18.98
N SER A 196 -6.58 -1.30 -19.27
CA SER A 196 -7.49 -1.02 -20.39
C SER A 196 -7.14 0.35 -21.00
N PRO A 197 -7.20 0.50 -22.33
CA PRO A 197 -6.95 1.78 -22.97
C PRO A 197 -8.02 2.80 -22.58
N VAL A 198 -7.60 4.06 -22.48
CA VAL A 198 -8.48 5.22 -22.21
C VAL A 198 -8.28 6.26 -23.31
N THR A 199 -9.34 6.97 -23.71
CA THR A 199 -9.30 7.96 -24.79
C THR A 199 -8.91 9.34 -24.30
N SER A 200 -9.10 9.62 -23.02
CA SER A 200 -8.63 10.84 -22.37
C SER A 200 -8.63 10.69 -20.85
N VAL A 201 -7.90 11.59 -20.20
CA VAL A 201 -7.88 11.72 -18.75
C VAL A 201 -8.07 13.19 -18.41
N ASP A 202 -9.00 13.44 -17.50
CA ASP A 202 -9.23 14.75 -16.90
C ASP A 202 -8.79 14.72 -15.44
N VAL A 203 -8.24 15.82 -14.94
CA VAL A 203 -7.93 16.01 -13.52
C VAL A 203 -8.67 17.24 -13.04
N ASP A 204 -9.48 17.07 -11.99
CA ASP A 204 -10.35 18.10 -11.43
C ASP A 204 -11.28 18.75 -12.48
N GLY A 205 -11.73 17.93 -13.43
CA GLY A 205 -12.58 18.35 -14.55
C GLY A 205 -11.87 19.09 -15.69
N ALA A 206 -10.55 19.29 -15.61
CA ALA A 206 -9.75 19.90 -16.67
C ALA A 206 -9.04 18.82 -17.52
N PRO A 207 -8.96 18.99 -18.85
CA PRO A 207 -8.20 18.10 -19.71
C PRO A 207 -6.74 17.98 -19.26
N PHE A 208 -6.29 16.75 -18.99
CA PHE A 208 -4.95 16.49 -18.47
C PHE A 208 -4.09 15.70 -19.45
N TRP A 209 -4.65 14.65 -20.06
CA TRP A 209 -3.91 13.78 -20.98
C TRP A 209 -4.82 13.17 -22.05
N LYS A 210 -4.23 12.92 -23.23
CA LYS A 210 -4.81 12.15 -24.33
C LYS A 210 -3.71 11.32 -25.00
N PRO A 211 -4.01 10.10 -25.47
CA PRO A 211 -3.03 9.30 -26.18
C PRO A 211 -2.62 9.98 -27.48
N ALA A 212 -1.31 10.07 -27.75
CA ALA A 212 -0.82 10.43 -29.07
C ALA A 212 -1.05 9.29 -30.07
N ALA A 213 -1.02 9.57 -31.38
CA ALA A 213 -1.12 8.52 -32.39
C ALA A 213 0.02 7.50 -32.21
N GLY A 214 -0.34 6.24 -31.95
CA GLY A 214 0.62 5.16 -31.68
C GLY A 214 1.08 5.05 -30.21
N ASP A 215 0.58 5.90 -29.32
CA ASP A 215 0.83 5.80 -27.88
C ASP A 215 -0.07 4.74 -27.25
N SER A 216 0.55 3.69 -26.73
CA SER A 216 -0.11 2.64 -25.95
C SER A 216 0.27 2.72 -24.47
N SER A 217 0.70 3.90 -23.97
CA SER A 217 1.13 4.06 -22.58
C SER A 217 0.03 3.57 -21.65
N GLN A 218 0.41 2.57 -20.85
CA GLN A 218 -0.42 2.02 -19.79
C GLN A 218 -0.10 2.67 -18.44
N VAL A 219 0.77 3.67 -18.40
CA VAL A 219 1.20 4.31 -17.14
C VAL A 219 1.03 5.81 -17.26
N LEU A 220 0.27 6.37 -16.33
CA LEU A 220 -0.01 7.80 -16.26
C LEU A 220 0.58 8.36 -14.97
N VAL A 221 1.36 9.43 -15.11
CA VAL A 221 1.87 10.17 -13.96
C VAL A 221 0.93 11.35 -13.71
N LEU A 222 0.21 11.29 -12.59
CA LEU A 222 -0.78 12.26 -12.14
C LEU A 222 -0.17 13.25 -11.12
N PRO A 223 -0.82 14.40 -10.86
CA PRO A 223 -0.37 15.36 -9.85
C PRO A 223 -0.24 14.78 -8.44
N ALA A 224 0.51 15.50 -7.59
CA ALA A 224 0.55 15.27 -6.15
C ALA A 224 -0.48 16.17 -5.48
N GLY A 225 -1.05 15.73 -4.35
CA GLY A 225 -2.11 16.43 -3.64
C GLY A 225 -3.41 15.63 -3.62
N GLU A 226 -4.51 16.33 -3.37
CA GLU A 226 -5.87 15.79 -3.39
C GLU A 226 -6.53 16.15 -4.72
N HIS A 227 -6.99 15.13 -5.46
CA HIS A 227 -7.55 15.32 -6.78
C HIS A 227 -8.64 14.31 -7.08
N ILE A 228 -9.46 14.64 -8.07
CA ILE A 228 -10.34 13.69 -8.75
C ILE A 228 -9.80 13.49 -10.17
N VAL A 229 -9.46 12.26 -10.51
CA VAL A 229 -9.08 11.87 -11.88
C VAL A 229 -10.21 11.11 -12.55
N THR A 230 -10.54 11.52 -13.77
CA THR A 230 -11.55 10.88 -14.62
C THR A 230 -10.85 10.20 -15.77
N PHE A 231 -11.01 8.88 -15.88
CA PHE A 231 -10.53 8.07 -17.00
C PHE A 231 -11.69 7.83 -17.96
N ASN A 232 -11.61 8.40 -19.17
CA ASN A 232 -12.66 8.29 -20.18
C ASN A 232 -12.36 7.16 -21.16
N ARG A 233 -13.38 6.38 -21.51
CA ARG A 233 -13.33 5.35 -22.55
C ARG A 233 -13.90 5.87 -23.87
#